data_AF-Q87TG8-F1
#
_entry.id   AF-Q87TG8-F1
#
_cell.length_a   1.000
_cell.length_b   1.000
_cell.length_c   1.000
_cell.angle_alpha   90.00
_cell.angle_beta   90.00
_cell.angle_gamma   90.00
#
_symmetry.space_group_name_H-M   'P 1'
#
loop_
_entity.id
_entity.type
_entity.pdbx_description
1 polymer ?
#
loop_
_entity_poly.entity_id
_entity_poly.type
_entity_poly.pdbx_seq_one_letter_code
_entity_poly.pdbx_strand_id
1 'polypeptide(L)' 'MCTHGAYLQRVPRNFFQKLLGIKEVYVCTKCGYVLKVK' A
#
# COMPACT_ATOMS: atom_id res chain seq x y z
N MET A 1 1.08 12.28 -14.70
CA MET A 1 0.23 11.94 -13.54
C MET A 1 -0.06 10.46 -13.58
N CYS A 2 0.27 9.70 -12.53
CA CYS A 2 -0.05 8.28 -12.47
C CYS A 2 -1.48 8.13 -11.94
N THR A 3 -2.34 7.37 -12.63
CA THR A 3 -3.71 7.07 -12.17
C THR A 3 -3.65 5.97 -11.12
N HIS A 4 -3.33 6.33 -9.88
CA HIS A 4 -3.05 5.37 -8.80
C HIS A 4 -4.18 4.36 -8.57
N GLY A 5 -5.45 4.76 -8.73
CA GLY A 5 -6.60 3.89 -8.47
C GLY A 5 -6.59 2.54 -9.21
N ALA A 6 -6.18 2.51 -10.48
CA ALA A 6 -6.18 1.29 -11.29
C ALA A 6 -4.95 0.39 -11.06
N TYR A 7 -3.87 0.95 -10.50
CA TYR A 7 -2.58 0.27 -10.36
C TYR A 7 -2.20 -0.02 -8.90
N LEU A 8 -3.03 0.41 -7.94
CA LEU A 8 -2.87 0.10 -6.52
C LEU A 8 -3.16 -1.38 -6.29
N GLN A 9 -2.13 -2.14 -5.99
CA GLN A 9 -2.25 -3.54 -5.60
C GLN A 9 -2.04 -3.69 -4.11
N ARG A 10 -2.89 -4.51 -3.48
CA ARG A 10 -2.76 -4.85 -2.08
C ARG A 10 -1.51 -5.72 -1.89
N VAL A 11 -0.64 -5.31 -0.98
CA VAL A 11 0.55 -6.07 -0.60
C VAL A 11 0.40 -6.64 0.81
N PRO A 12 1.01 -7.80 1.09
CA PRO A 12 1.05 -8.35 2.43
C PRO A 12 1.76 -7.35 3.35
N ARG A 13 1.23 -7.25 4.57
CA ARG A 13 1.76 -6.35 5.60
C ARG A 13 2.86 -7.01 6.41
N ASN A 14 3.95 -6.30 6.59
CA ASN A 14 5.13 -6.78 7.30
C ASN A 14 4.92 -6.71 8.81
N PHE A 15 5.76 -7.40 9.58
CA PHE A 15 5.65 -7.47 11.05
C PHE A 15 5.58 -6.09 11.72
N PHE A 16 6.46 -5.16 11.30
CA PHE A 16 6.44 -3.77 11.78
C PHE A 16 5.15 -3.02 11.43
N GLN A 17 4.56 -3.28 10.27
CA GLN A 17 3.31 -2.63 9.86
C GLN A 17 2.13 -3.12 10.70
N LYS A 18 2.13 -4.40 11.09
CA LYS A 18 1.15 -4.94 12.04
C LYS A 18 1.31 -4.30 13.42
N LEU A 19 2.55 -4.14 13.92
CA LEU A 19 2.82 -3.48 15.20
C LEU A 19 2.39 -2.01 15.23
N LEU A 20 2.54 -1.30 14.11
CA LEU A 20 2.13 0.10 13.95
C LEU A 20 0.61 0.28 13.74
N GLY A 21 -0.17 -0.80 13.81
CA GLY A 21 -1.62 -0.77 13.62
C GLY A 21 -2.07 -0.54 12.17
N ILE A 22 -1.22 -0.80 11.18
CA ILE A 22 -1.60 -0.68 9.77
C ILE A 22 -2.41 -1.91 9.35
N LYS A 23 -3.65 -1.69 8.92
CA LYS A 23 -4.57 -2.74 8.47
C LYS A 23 -4.25 -3.20 7.06
N GLU A 24 -4.00 -2.27 6.16
CA GLU A 24 -3.84 -2.55 4.73
C GLU A 24 -2.75 -1.68 4.11
N VAL A 25 -2.01 -2.26 3.17
CA VAL A 25 -0.98 -1.55 2.41
C VAL A 25 -1.24 -1.83 0.94
N TYR A 26 -1.27 -0.77 0.15
CA TYR A 26 -1.41 -0.82 -1.28
C TYR A 26 -0.20 -0.14 -1.93
N VAL A 27 0.34 -0.75 -2.97
CA VAL A 27 1.47 -0.23 -3.71
C VAL A 27 1.07 -0.08 -5.17
N CYS A 28 1.34 1.09 -5.75
CA CYS A 28 1.15 1.34 -7.16
C CYS A 28 2.26 0.65 -7.95
N THR A 29 1.90 -0.28 -8.82
CA THR A 29 2.86 -1.03 -9.64
C THR A 29 3.53 -0.20 -10.73
N LYS A 30 2.99 0.99 -11.05
CA LYS A 30 3.53 1.89 -12.09
C LYS A 30 4.53 2.92 -11.58
N CYS A 31 4.36 3.41 -10.36
CA CYS A 31 5.18 4.51 -9.82
C CYS A 31 5.71 4.26 -8.40
N GLY A 32 5.38 3.13 -7.77
CA GLY A 32 5.86 2.79 -6.44
C GLY A 32 5.15 3.54 -5.29
N TYR A 33 4.12 4.33 -5.58
CA TYR A 33 3.35 5.02 -4.54
C TYR A 33 2.72 4.04 -3.54
N VAL A 34 2.88 4.31 -2.25
CA VAL A 34 2.40 3.45 -1.16
C VAL A 34 1.26 4.14 -0.43
N LEU A 35 0.07 3.53 -0.48
CA LEU A 35 -1.09 3.92 0.32
C LEU A 35 -1.19 2.98 1.52
N LYS A 36 -1.25 3.55 2.73
CA LYS A 36 -1.36 2.80 3.98
C LYS A 36 -2.69 3.15 4.64
N VAL A 37 -3.48 2.14 4.97
CA VAL A 37 -4.76 2.27 5.68
C VAL A 37 -4.56 1.78 7.11
N LYS A 38 -4.86 2.62 8.09
CA LYS A 38 -4.77 2.31 9.53
C LYS A 38 -6.09 1.76 10.09
#